data_AF-A0A2E3B0I3-F1
#
_entry.id   AF-A0A2E3B0I3-F1
#
_cell.length_a   1.000
_cell.length_b   1.000
_cell.length_c   1.000
_cell.angle_alpha   90.00
_cell.angle_beta   90.00
_cell.angle_gamma   90.00
#
_symmetry.space_group_name_H-M   'P 1'
#
loop_
_entity.id
_entity.type
_entity.pdbx_description
1 polymer ?
#
loop_
_entity_poly.entity_id
_entity_poly.type
_entity_poly.pdbx_seq_one_letter_code
_entity_poly.pdbx_strand_id
1 'polypeptide(L)'
;MSKTFWLISISSENTEKSFAPGINFQGFDKKSRKKVDVMEPDDRLLYYINDKRVFSATSTITSKMFEEYNPIWSHHDTKEVFPYRVSTKKDFHLEYDSSVDATYVSPSLEYLRKWPANKWQLAFFDMLHIISQNDFNFIENEIIKLSTRNKKIKKKKNIKPKASTKGFTRDISKKINKEISKEIKSRFKI
;
A
#
# COMPACT_ATOMS: atom_id res chain seq x y z
N MET A 1 26.78 0.50 13.40
CA MET A 1 26.17 -0.84 13.58
C MET A 1 25.60 -1.29 12.25
N SER A 2 25.59 -2.60 11.96
CA SER A 2 24.92 -3.13 10.77
C SER A 2 23.40 -3.01 10.93
N LYS A 3 22.70 -2.56 9.89
CA LYS A 3 21.23 -2.44 9.91
C LYS A 3 20.59 -3.82 9.96
N THR A 4 19.61 -4.00 10.84
CA THR A 4 18.78 -5.21 10.89
C THR A 4 17.49 -4.98 10.11
N PHE A 5 17.08 -6.02 9.38
CA PHE A 5 15.86 -6.00 8.58
C PHE A 5 14.84 -6.94 9.21
N TRP A 6 13.71 -6.36 9.58
CA TRP A 6 12.64 -7.00 10.31
C TRP A 6 11.41 -7.12 9.43
N LEU A 7 10.74 -8.28 9.48
CA LEU A 7 9.44 -8.50 8.86
C LEU A 7 8.39 -8.63 9.97
N ILE A 8 7.34 -7.81 9.89
CA ILE A 8 6.20 -7.83 10.80
C ILE A 8 4.98 -8.45 10.11
N SER A 9 4.41 -9.48 10.73
CA SER A 9 3.15 -10.12 10.35
C SER A 9 2.02 -9.51 11.18
N ILE A 10 1.10 -8.82 10.52
CA ILE A 10 0.04 -8.02 11.16
C ILE A 10 -1.25 -8.11 10.34
N SER A 11 -2.41 -7.91 10.96
CA SER A 11 -3.70 -7.92 10.24
C SER A 11 -3.90 -6.64 9.43
N SER A 12 -4.82 -6.67 8.46
CA SER A 12 -5.17 -5.49 7.67
C SER A 12 -5.70 -4.36 8.57
N GLU A 13 -6.58 -4.68 9.53
CA GLU A 13 -7.15 -3.72 10.49
C GLU A 13 -6.04 -3.03 11.31
N ASN A 14 -5.09 -3.80 11.84
CA ASN A 14 -4.01 -3.25 12.63
C ASN A 14 -3.00 -2.47 11.78
N THR A 15 -2.84 -2.83 10.51
CA THR A 15 -2.03 -2.07 9.57
C THR A 15 -2.63 -0.69 9.33
N GLU A 16 -3.95 -0.60 9.11
CA GLU A 16 -4.64 0.69 8.95
C GLU A 16 -4.44 1.59 10.18
N LYS A 17 -4.51 1.01 11.38
CA LYS A 17 -4.24 1.72 12.65
C LYS A 17 -2.79 2.20 12.75
N SER A 18 -1.81 1.36 12.44
CA SER A 18 -0.38 1.74 12.44
C SER A 18 -0.08 2.85 11.44
N PHE A 19 -0.77 2.86 10.31
CA PHE A 19 -0.56 3.85 9.25
C PHE A 19 -1.47 5.08 9.35
N ALA A 20 -2.40 5.10 10.31
CA ALA A 20 -3.29 6.24 10.55
C ALA A 20 -2.52 7.56 10.79
N PRO A 21 -3.14 8.72 10.48
CA PRO A 21 -2.56 10.03 10.76
C PRO A 21 -2.20 10.19 12.24
N GLY A 22 -1.02 10.74 12.53
CA GLY A 22 -0.53 10.96 13.91
C GLY A 22 0.12 9.73 14.57
N ILE A 23 -0.07 8.53 14.03
CA ILE A 23 0.61 7.32 14.51
C ILE A 23 1.97 7.21 13.84
N ASN A 24 3.04 7.38 14.62
CA ASN A 24 4.43 7.30 14.16
C ASN A 24 5.22 6.24 14.94
N PHE A 25 4.54 5.20 15.38
CA PHE A 25 5.13 4.12 16.15
C PHE A 25 4.43 2.80 15.84
N GLN A 26 5.13 1.70 16.03
CA GLN A 26 4.62 0.35 15.85
C GLN A 26 4.68 -0.40 17.18
N GLY A 27 3.56 -0.97 17.60
CA GLY A 27 3.48 -1.85 18.76
C GLY A 27 3.67 -3.32 18.41
N PHE A 28 4.16 -4.08 19.38
CA PHE A 28 4.47 -5.51 19.28
C PHE A 28 3.87 -6.29 20.45
N ASP A 29 3.54 -7.55 20.18
CA ASP A 29 2.97 -8.47 21.16
C ASP A 29 3.97 -8.82 22.27
N LYS A 30 3.45 -9.36 23.37
CA LYS A 30 4.31 -9.71 24.52
C LYS A 30 5.36 -10.77 24.20
N LYS A 31 5.06 -11.66 23.25
CA LYS A 31 5.98 -12.73 22.82
C LYS A 31 7.20 -12.18 22.10
N SER A 32 7.04 -11.08 21.35
CA SER A 32 8.13 -10.48 20.59
C SER A 32 9.04 -9.57 21.42
N ARG A 33 8.77 -9.34 22.71
CA ARG A 33 9.54 -8.43 23.58
C ARG A 33 11.05 -8.53 23.39
N LYS A 34 11.62 -9.74 23.50
CA LYS A 34 13.08 -9.95 23.40
C LYS A 34 13.67 -9.52 22.06
N LYS A 35 12.91 -9.66 20.96
CA LYS A 35 13.35 -9.24 19.62
C LYS A 35 13.28 -7.72 19.49
N VAL A 36 12.22 -7.10 20.02
CA VAL A 36 12.01 -5.65 19.97
C VAL A 36 13.04 -4.91 20.82
N ASP A 37 13.45 -5.48 21.95
CA ASP A 37 14.47 -4.91 22.85
C ASP A 37 15.84 -4.72 22.16
N VAL A 38 16.12 -5.55 21.13
CA VAL A 38 17.37 -5.50 20.34
C VAL A 38 17.25 -4.53 19.16
N MET A 39 16.06 -3.99 18.86
CA MET A 39 15.90 -3.03 17.77
C MET A 39 16.60 -1.72 18.09
N GLU A 40 17.38 -1.26 17.13
CA GLU A 40 18.08 0.03 17.22
C GLU A 40 17.54 1.00 16.15
N PRO A 41 17.71 2.32 16.35
CA PRO A 41 17.47 3.29 15.28
C PRO A 41 18.22 2.91 14.00
N ASP A 42 17.62 3.25 12.85
CA ASP A 42 18.03 2.87 11.48
C ASP A 42 17.76 1.42 11.05
N ASP A 43 17.27 0.56 11.96
CA ASP A 43 16.68 -0.71 11.57
C ASP A 43 15.43 -0.50 10.70
N ARG A 44 15.09 -1.53 9.93
CA ARG A 44 14.09 -1.45 8.86
C ARG A 44 12.98 -2.45 9.09
N LEU A 45 11.73 -2.01 8.91
CA LEU A 45 10.52 -2.81 9.07
C LEU A 45 9.84 -3.02 7.72
N LEU A 46 9.48 -4.26 7.42
CA LEU A 46 8.69 -4.67 6.27
C LEU A 46 7.35 -5.25 6.76
N TYR A 47 6.24 -4.69 6.28
CA TYR A 47 4.90 -5.05 6.72
C TYR A 47 4.27 -6.09 5.81
N TYR A 48 3.96 -7.25 6.38
CA TYR A 48 3.19 -8.34 5.79
C TYR A 48 1.80 -8.37 6.40
N ILE A 49 0.78 -8.19 5.57
CA ILE A 49 -0.63 -8.27 5.95
C ILE A 49 -1.05 -9.74 5.89
N ASN A 50 -1.26 -10.37 7.04
CA ASN A 50 -1.40 -11.83 7.13
C ASN A 50 -2.72 -12.37 6.56
N ASP A 51 -3.82 -11.67 6.78
CA ASP A 51 -5.17 -12.05 6.33
C ASP A 51 -5.40 -11.80 4.83
N LYS A 52 -4.63 -10.86 4.25
CA LYS A 52 -4.64 -10.56 2.80
C LYS A 52 -3.50 -11.21 2.04
N ARG A 53 -2.45 -11.66 2.74
CA ARG A 53 -1.22 -12.27 2.18
C ARG A 53 -0.51 -11.32 1.22
N VAL A 54 -0.31 -10.08 1.63
CA VAL A 54 0.35 -9.04 0.81
C VAL A 54 1.43 -8.31 1.60
N PHE A 55 2.46 -7.84 0.92
CA PHE A 55 3.42 -6.88 1.45
C PHE A 55 3.01 -5.47 1.06
N SER A 56 2.75 -4.62 2.05
CA SER A 56 2.09 -3.34 1.84
C SER A 56 2.97 -2.13 2.11
N ALA A 57 3.94 -2.23 3.01
CA ALA A 57 4.66 -1.06 3.49
C ALA A 57 6.06 -1.35 4.01
N THR A 58 6.87 -0.30 4.06
CA THR A 58 8.16 -0.27 4.74
C THR A 58 8.28 0.96 5.62
N SER A 59 9.00 0.82 6.73
CA SER A 59 9.30 1.90 7.67
C SER A 59 10.72 1.78 8.22
N THR A 60 11.27 2.90 8.67
CA THR A 60 12.56 2.96 9.37
C THR A 60 12.33 3.24 10.85
N ILE A 61 12.99 2.49 11.71
CA ILE A 61 12.94 2.67 13.16
C ILE A 61 13.76 3.91 13.54
N THR A 62 13.19 4.77 14.39
CA THR A 62 13.79 6.04 14.80
C THR A 62 14.05 6.13 16.31
N SER A 63 13.65 5.13 17.09
CA SER A 63 13.89 5.08 18.54
C SER A 63 14.19 3.66 19.00
N LYS A 64 14.79 3.54 20.19
CA LYS A 64 14.79 2.28 20.94
C LYS A 64 13.36 1.91 21.37
N MET A 65 13.21 0.67 21.84
CA MET A 65 11.98 0.17 22.43
C MET A 65 11.56 1.00 23.66
N PHE A 66 10.27 1.29 23.75
CA PHE A 66 9.62 1.87 24.92
C PHE A 66 8.29 1.16 25.20
N GLU A 67 7.76 1.32 26.41
CA GLU A 67 6.54 0.66 26.84
C GLU A 67 5.38 1.66 26.95
N GLU A 68 4.24 1.34 26.34
CA GLU A 68 3.02 2.11 26.44
C GLU A 68 1.78 1.21 26.29
N TYR A 69 0.85 1.30 27.24
CA TYR A 69 -0.23 0.32 27.40
C TYR A 69 -1.58 0.75 26.79
N ASN A 70 -1.60 1.85 26.03
CA ASN A 70 -2.82 2.38 25.43
C ASN A 70 -3.33 1.46 24.30
N PRO A 71 -4.55 0.89 24.38
CA PRO A 71 -5.01 -0.12 23.44
C PRO A 71 -5.39 0.50 22.08
N ILE A 72 -4.43 0.53 21.15
CA ILE A 72 -4.64 1.04 19.79
C ILE A 72 -5.01 -0.11 18.84
N TRP A 73 -4.24 -1.19 18.87
CA TRP A 73 -4.42 -2.35 18.00
C TRP A 73 -5.37 -3.39 18.59
N SER A 74 -6.04 -4.10 17.71
CA SER A 74 -6.99 -5.17 18.04
C SER A 74 -6.27 -6.52 18.13
N HIS A 75 -6.66 -7.35 19.09
CA HIS A 75 -6.17 -8.71 19.22
C HIS A 75 -7.30 -9.63 19.73
N HIS A 76 -7.19 -10.94 19.49
CA HIS A 76 -8.18 -11.90 19.97
C HIS A 76 -8.17 -12.06 21.50
N ASP A 77 -6.97 -11.97 22.10
CA ASP A 77 -6.81 -11.85 23.54
C ASP A 77 -7.01 -10.39 23.95
N THR A 78 -8.07 -10.12 24.71
CA THR A 78 -8.43 -8.78 25.20
C THR A 78 -7.41 -8.18 26.17
N LYS A 79 -6.49 -8.99 26.70
CA LYS A 79 -5.39 -8.54 27.57
C LYS A 79 -4.15 -8.09 26.78
N GLU A 80 -4.11 -8.31 25.48
CA GLU A 80 -3.01 -7.88 24.62
C GLU A 80 -3.27 -6.46 24.13
N VAL A 81 -2.36 -5.55 24.48
CA VAL A 81 -2.43 -4.12 24.15
C VAL A 81 -1.25 -3.66 23.30
N PHE A 82 -0.36 -4.60 22.94
CA PHE A 82 0.89 -4.36 22.21
C PHE A 82 1.77 -3.31 22.90
N PRO A 83 2.21 -3.60 24.14
CA PRO A 83 2.82 -2.60 25.00
C PRO A 83 4.22 -2.18 24.54
N TYR A 84 4.96 -3.08 23.88
CA TYR A 84 6.32 -2.83 23.44
C TYR A 84 6.29 -2.10 22.10
N ARG A 85 6.80 -0.88 22.04
CA ARG A 85 6.70 -0.01 20.87
C ARG A 85 8.04 0.53 20.44
N VAL A 86 8.15 0.83 19.15
CA VAL A 86 9.27 1.58 18.58
C VAL A 86 8.70 2.73 17.75
N SER A 87 9.37 3.88 17.77
CA SER A 87 9.03 4.99 16.88
C SER A 87 9.49 4.65 15.47
N THR A 88 8.65 4.95 14.49
CA THR A 88 8.85 4.59 13.09
C THR A 88 8.56 5.75 12.18
N LYS A 89 9.45 6.00 11.22
CA LYS A 89 9.20 6.82 10.05
C LYS A 89 8.68 5.94 8.92
N LYS A 90 7.50 6.26 8.40
CA LYS A 90 6.88 5.57 7.25
C LYS A 90 7.64 5.92 5.97
N ASP A 91 8.17 4.94 5.25
CA ASP A 91 8.93 5.15 4.01
C ASP A 91 8.03 4.97 2.79
N PHE A 92 7.40 3.80 2.67
CA PHE A 92 6.45 3.48 1.61
C PHE A 92 5.22 2.78 2.18
N HIS A 93 4.04 3.09 1.65
CA HIS A 93 2.79 2.47 2.05
C HIS A 93 1.84 2.35 0.85
N LEU A 94 1.23 1.19 0.70
CA LEU A 94 0.21 0.86 -0.28
C LEU A 94 -1.03 0.31 0.43
N GLU A 95 -2.20 0.62 -0.10
CA GLU A 95 -3.45 -0.07 0.27
C GLU A 95 -3.36 -1.55 -0.12
N TYR A 96 -4.05 -2.43 0.62
CA TYR A 96 -3.93 -3.87 0.44
C TYR A 96 -4.26 -4.35 -0.99
N ASP A 97 -5.25 -3.75 -1.66
CA ASP A 97 -5.64 -4.08 -3.05
C ASP A 97 -4.57 -3.73 -4.09
N SER A 98 -3.65 -2.84 -3.74
CA SER A 98 -2.56 -2.36 -4.60
C SER A 98 -1.19 -2.84 -4.14
N SER A 99 -1.14 -3.72 -3.15
CA SER A 99 0.06 -4.22 -2.51
C SER A 99 0.70 -5.38 -3.29
N VAL A 100 1.90 -5.77 -2.89
CA VAL A 100 2.63 -6.89 -3.51
C VAL A 100 2.04 -8.20 -3.00
N ASP A 101 1.43 -9.00 -3.87
CA ASP A 101 0.91 -10.32 -3.51
C ASP A 101 2.06 -11.27 -3.15
N ALA A 102 2.04 -11.75 -1.91
CA ALA A 102 3.09 -12.59 -1.35
C ALA A 102 3.19 -13.95 -2.06
N THR A 103 2.12 -14.43 -2.70
CA THR A 103 2.12 -15.71 -3.44
C THR A 103 3.09 -15.67 -4.62
N TYR A 104 3.26 -14.51 -5.27
CA TYR A 104 4.18 -14.38 -6.41
C TYR A 104 5.63 -14.18 -6.00
N VAL A 105 5.87 -13.50 -4.87
CA VAL A 105 7.23 -13.18 -4.41
C VAL A 105 7.79 -14.23 -3.45
N SER A 106 6.94 -14.99 -2.75
CA SER A 106 7.35 -15.99 -1.76
C SER A 106 8.36 -17.02 -2.27
N PRO A 107 8.27 -17.56 -3.51
CA PRO A 107 9.25 -18.53 -4.00
C PRO A 107 10.65 -17.94 -4.17
N SER A 108 10.75 -16.61 -4.30
CA SER A 108 12.01 -15.89 -4.51
C SER A 108 12.68 -15.46 -3.20
N LEU A 109 12.00 -15.57 -2.06
CA LEU A 109 12.53 -15.14 -0.76
C LEU A 109 13.46 -16.20 -0.17
N GLU A 110 14.69 -15.79 0.15
CA GLU A 110 15.66 -16.63 0.86
C GLU A 110 15.10 -17.11 2.20
N TYR A 111 14.36 -16.25 2.90
CA TYR A 111 13.69 -16.52 4.16
C TYR A 111 12.74 -17.74 4.09
N LEU A 112 12.08 -17.93 2.94
CA LEU A 112 11.09 -18.99 2.75
C LEU A 112 11.67 -20.27 2.17
N ARG A 113 12.96 -20.31 1.81
CA ARG A 113 13.60 -21.45 1.14
C ARG A 113 13.50 -22.77 1.93
N LYS A 114 13.37 -22.71 3.25
CA LYS A 114 13.24 -23.89 4.12
C LYS A 114 11.81 -24.44 4.20
N TRP A 115 10.82 -23.70 3.72
CA TRP A 115 9.42 -24.07 3.79
C TRP A 115 8.95 -24.74 2.49
N PRO A 116 8.10 -25.77 2.56
CA PRO A 116 7.41 -26.29 1.39
C PRO A 116 6.57 -25.19 0.71
N ALA A 117 6.59 -25.15 -0.62
CA ALA A 117 5.93 -24.11 -1.41
C ALA A 117 4.41 -24.02 -1.19
N ASN A 118 3.75 -25.09 -0.73
CA ASN A 118 2.32 -25.08 -0.41
C ASN A 118 2.01 -24.63 1.04
N LYS A 119 3.03 -24.46 1.88
CA LYS A 119 2.90 -24.16 3.32
C LYS A 119 3.73 -22.95 3.77
N TRP A 120 4.25 -22.15 2.84
CA TRP A 120 5.14 -21.03 3.14
C TRP A 120 4.52 -20.01 4.10
N GLN A 121 3.18 -19.89 4.13
CA GLN A 121 2.48 -18.93 4.98
C GLN A 121 2.73 -19.18 6.48
N LEU A 122 3.01 -20.43 6.85
CA LEU A 122 3.32 -20.82 8.22
C LEU A 122 4.64 -20.21 8.72
N ALA A 123 5.53 -19.79 7.80
CA ALA A 123 6.74 -19.06 8.15
C ALA A 123 6.46 -17.70 8.81
N PHE A 124 5.25 -17.15 8.64
CA PHE A 124 4.83 -15.85 9.14
C PHE A 124 3.85 -15.94 10.31
N PHE A 125 3.79 -17.09 10.99
CA PHE A 125 2.87 -17.31 12.10
C PHE A 125 3.15 -16.39 13.31
N ASP A 126 4.43 -16.24 13.68
CA ASP A 126 4.81 -15.26 14.69
C ASP A 126 4.69 -13.83 14.15
N MET A 127 4.60 -12.86 15.05
CA MET A 127 4.48 -11.45 14.66
C MET A 127 5.76 -10.90 14.04
N LEU A 128 6.94 -11.31 14.52
CA LEU A 128 8.21 -10.64 14.19
C LEU A 128 9.30 -11.61 13.74
N HIS A 129 9.91 -11.31 12.59
CA HIS A 129 10.92 -12.14 11.94
C HIS A 129 12.13 -11.32 11.51
N ILE A 130 13.31 -11.93 11.50
CA ILE A 130 14.51 -11.34 10.91
C ILE A 130 14.65 -11.88 9.49
N ILE A 131 14.88 -11.00 8.51
CA ILE A 131 15.06 -11.36 7.11
C ILE A 131 16.39 -10.83 6.57
N SER A 132 16.85 -11.37 5.44
CA SER A 132 18.06 -10.88 4.79
C SER A 132 17.84 -9.50 4.17
N GLN A 133 18.92 -8.73 4.03
CA GLN A 133 18.88 -7.45 3.33
C GLN A 133 18.41 -7.61 1.86
N ASN A 134 18.78 -8.73 1.22
CA ASN A 134 18.37 -9.03 -0.15
C ASN A 134 16.86 -9.18 -0.27
N ASP A 135 16.25 -9.99 0.61
CA ASP A 135 14.80 -10.20 0.66
C ASP A 135 14.06 -8.88 0.92
N PHE A 136 14.55 -8.09 1.88
CA PHE A 136 13.97 -6.78 2.17
C PHE A 136 13.98 -5.86 0.95
N ASN A 137 15.16 -5.70 0.34
CA ASN A 137 15.34 -4.81 -0.81
C ASN A 137 14.51 -5.27 -2.01
N PHE A 138 14.38 -6.58 -2.23
CA PHE A 138 13.56 -7.13 -3.29
C PHE A 138 12.10 -6.71 -3.14
N ILE A 139 11.51 -6.92 -1.95
CA ILE A 139 10.11 -6.56 -1.69
C ILE A 139 9.90 -5.05 -1.72
N GLU A 140 10.80 -4.27 -1.12
CA GLU A 140 10.70 -2.81 -1.15
C GLU A 140 10.70 -2.27 -2.59
N ASN A 141 11.56 -2.80 -3.45
CA ASN A 141 11.59 -2.41 -4.86
C ASN A 141 10.26 -2.70 -5.57
N GLU A 142 9.61 -3.83 -5.28
CA GLU A 142 8.28 -4.14 -5.83
C GLU A 142 7.21 -3.14 -5.33
N ILE A 143 7.23 -2.78 -4.04
CA ILE A 143 6.36 -1.76 -3.47
C ILE A 143 6.59 -0.40 -4.17
N ILE A 144 7.83 0.01 -4.37
CA ILE A 144 8.19 1.26 -5.06
C ILE A 144 7.69 1.27 -6.51
N LYS A 145 7.85 0.15 -7.24
CA LYS A 145 7.36 -0.01 -8.62
C LYS A 145 5.85 0.18 -8.67
N LEU A 146 5.10 -0.48 -7.79
CA LEU A 146 3.64 -0.37 -7.72
C LEU A 146 3.19 1.04 -7.33
N SER A 147 3.82 1.66 -6.33
CA SER A 147 3.57 3.05 -5.94
C SER A 147 3.74 4.02 -7.12
N THR A 148 4.82 3.85 -7.88
CA THR A 148 5.11 4.68 -9.05
C THR A 148 4.11 4.45 -10.19
N ARG A 149 3.74 3.19 -10.44
CA ARG A 149 2.72 2.82 -11.45
C ARG A 149 1.36 3.43 -11.09
N ASN A 150 0.94 3.34 -9.84
CA ASN A 150 -0.33 3.88 -9.36
C ASN A 150 -0.38 5.42 -9.46
N LYS A 151 0.73 6.11 -9.16
CA LYS A 151 0.85 7.57 -9.40
C LYS A 151 0.67 7.93 -10.88
N LYS A 152 1.26 7.16 -11.81
CA LYS A 152 1.09 7.38 -13.26
C LYS A 152 -0.36 7.16 -13.71
N ILE A 153 -1.04 6.13 -13.21
CA ILE A 153 -2.45 5.86 -13.53
C ILE A 153 -3.36 6.98 -13.02
N LYS A 154 -3.16 7.44 -11.77
CA LYS A 154 -3.91 8.58 -11.21
C LYS A 154 -3.69 9.86 -12.04
N LYS A 155 -2.45 10.15 -12.46
CA LYS A 155 -2.16 11.28 -13.36
C LYS A 155 -2.88 11.17 -14.71
N LYS A 156 -2.88 10.00 -15.35
CA LYS A 156 -3.60 9.79 -16.62
C LYS A 156 -5.11 9.97 -16.48
N LYS A 157 -5.73 9.49 -15.39
CA LYS A 157 -7.17 9.70 -15.13
C LYS A 157 -7.52 11.19 -14.92
N ASN A 158 -6.62 11.96 -14.29
CA ASN A 158 -6.83 13.39 -14.05
C ASN A 158 -6.61 14.27 -15.29
N ILE A 159 -5.88 13.78 -16.30
CA ILE A 159 -5.83 14.40 -17.62
C ILE A 159 -7.12 14.02 -18.34
N LYS A 160 -8.22 14.75 -18.07
CA LYS A 160 -9.41 14.70 -18.94
C LYS A 160 -8.95 14.93 -20.38
N PRO A 161 -9.44 14.16 -21.38
CA PRO A 161 -9.20 14.54 -22.77
C PRO A 161 -9.77 15.95 -22.95
N LYS A 162 -8.91 16.92 -23.31
CA LYS A 162 -9.41 18.19 -23.86
C LYS A 162 -10.30 17.79 -25.03
N ALA A 163 -11.60 18.04 -24.92
CA ALA A 163 -12.51 17.88 -26.04
C ALA A 163 -11.93 18.70 -27.19
N SER A 164 -11.29 18.02 -28.14
CA SER A 164 -11.01 18.60 -29.44
C SER A 164 -12.36 18.65 -30.12
N THR A 165 -13.07 19.76 -29.95
CA THR A 165 -14.16 20.12 -30.84
C THR A 165 -13.51 20.42 -32.19
N LYS A 166 -13.10 19.38 -32.92
CA LYS A 166 -12.82 19.48 -34.35
C LYS A 166 -14.12 20.00 -34.95
N GLY A 167 -14.08 21.24 -35.41
CA GLY A 167 -15.24 22.02 -35.81
C GLY A 167 -16.13 21.21 -36.75
N PHE A 168 -17.27 20.77 -36.24
CA PHE A 168 -18.44 20.57 -37.10
C PHE A 168 -18.92 21.98 -37.43
N THR A 169 -18.47 22.43 -38.60
CA THR A 169 -18.57 23.79 -39.12
C THR A 169 -19.96 24.39 -38.90
N ARG A 170 -20.01 25.57 -38.24
CA ARG A 170 -21.20 26.43 -38.13
C ARG A 170 -21.86 26.74 -39.49
N ASP A 171 -21.13 26.51 -40.58
CA ASP A 171 -21.60 26.73 -41.94
C ASP A 171 -22.58 25.66 -42.43
N ILE A 172 -22.46 24.40 -41.97
CA ILE A 172 -23.40 23.33 -42.33
C ILE A 172 -24.77 23.58 -41.69
N SER A 173 -24.80 23.97 -40.41
CA SER A 173 -26.06 24.27 -39.71
C SER A 173 -26.75 25.52 -40.25
N LYS A 174 -25.98 26.56 -40.63
CA LYS A 174 -26.54 27.73 -41.32
C LYS A 174 -27.09 27.39 -42.71
N LYS A 175 -26.42 26.50 -43.46
CA LYS A 175 -26.88 26.07 -44.79
C LYS A 175 -28.18 25.27 -44.71
N ILE A 176 -28.26 24.32 -43.77
CA ILE A 176 -29.46 23.51 -43.51
C ILE A 176 -30.64 24.40 -43.09
N ASN A 177 -30.43 25.36 -42.16
CA ASN A 177 -31.50 26.27 -41.74
C ASN A 177 -31.95 27.23 -42.86
N LYS A 178 -31.05 27.61 -43.78
CA LYS A 178 -31.40 28.42 -44.94
C LYS A 178 -32.22 27.63 -45.96
N GLU A 179 -31.94 26.34 -46.17
CA GLU A 179 -32.74 25.46 -47.04
C GLU A 179 -34.13 25.20 -46.45
N ILE A 180 -34.21 24.88 -45.15
CA ILE A 180 -35.49 24.65 -44.45
C ILE A 180 -36.38 25.91 -44.48
N SER A 181 -35.83 27.10 -44.24
CA SER A 181 -36.61 28.34 -44.30
C SER A 181 -37.07 28.72 -45.71
N LYS A 182 -36.33 28.33 -46.75
CA LYS A 182 -36.74 28.50 -48.15
C LYS A 182 -37.88 27.55 -48.52
N GLU A 183 -37.82 26.31 -48.06
CA GLU A 183 -38.85 25.30 -48.33
C GLU A 183 -40.18 25.65 -47.63
N ILE A 184 -40.11 26.09 -46.35
CA ILE A 184 -41.29 26.54 -45.60
C ILE A 184 -41.95 27.74 -46.29
N LYS A 185 -41.17 28.74 -46.74
CA LYS A 185 -41.71 29.90 -47.47
C LYS A 185 -42.31 29.55 -48.84
N SER A 186 -41.88 28.46 -49.47
CA SER A 186 -42.45 28.00 -50.75
C SER A 186 -43.78 27.26 -50.58
N ARG A 187 -44.00 26.62 -49.42
CA ARG A 187 -45.22 25.84 -49.12
C ARG A 187 -46.37 26.69 -48.56
N PHE A 188 -46.06 27.85 -47.96
CA PHE A 188 -47.06 28.81 -47.49
C PHE A 188 -46.99 30.07 -48.36
N LYS A 189 -47.67 30.03 -49.51
CA LYS A 189 -47.84 31.16 -50.41
C LYS A 189 -48.95 32.06 -49.87
N ILE A 190 -48.58 33.22 -49.32
CA ILE A 190 -49.39 34.45 -49.33
C ILE A 190 -48.58 35.45 -50.13
#